data_AF-A0A1S2LJK0-F1
#
_entry.id   AF-A0A1S2LJK0-F1
#
_cell.length_a   1.000
_cell.length_b   1.000
_cell.length_c   1.000
_cell.angle_alpha   90.00
_cell.angle_beta   90.00
_cell.angle_gamma   90.00
#
_symmetry.space_group_name_H-M   'P 1'
#
loop_
_entity.id
_entity.type
_entity.pdbx_description
1 polymer ?
#
loop_
_entity_poly.entity_id
_entity_poly.type
_entity_poly.pdbx_seq_one_letter_code
_entity_poly.pdbx_strand_id
1 'polypeptide(L)' 'MASFMLKNAVIYGEEKIYEHGFGVVGEGEISSIGHCDELTFVKEVIQLPNEWRVVPGFIDLHIHGTNGCE' A
#
# COMPACT_ATOMS: atom_id res chain seq x y z
N MET A 1 -15.78 -7.02 -4.33
CA MET A 1 -14.92 -5.96 -4.94
C MET A 1 -13.75 -6.63 -5.64
N ALA A 2 -13.12 -5.98 -6.63
CA ALA A 2 -11.95 -6.53 -7.30
C ALA A 2 -10.71 -6.50 -6.38
N SER A 3 -9.83 -7.49 -6.52
CA SER A 3 -8.57 -7.58 -5.78
C SER A 3 -7.42 -7.07 -6.63
N PHE A 4 -6.56 -6.21 -6.08
CA PHE A 4 -5.40 -5.67 -6.78
C PHE A 4 -4.13 -5.75 -5.93
N MET A 5 -2.98 -5.66 -6.59
CA MET A 5 -1.66 -5.66 -5.96
C MET A 5 -0.91 -4.38 -6.29
N LEU A 6 -0.35 -3.74 -5.27
CA LEU A 6 0.72 -2.75 -5.42
C LEU A 6 2.06 -3.50 -5.40
N LYS A 7 2.94 -3.25 -6.38
CA LYS A 7 4.22 -3.97 -6.51
C LYS A 7 5.40 -3.02 -6.76
N ASN A 8 6.59 -3.43 -6.32
CA ASN A 8 7.87 -2.76 -6.56
C ASN A 8 7.91 -1.36 -5.94
N ALA A 9 7.65 -1.30 -4.64
CA ALA A 9 7.78 -0.11 -3.84
C ALA A 9 8.33 -0.47 -2.45
N VAL A 10 8.77 0.55 -1.72
CA VAL A 10 9.10 0.43 -0.30
C VAL A 10 7.81 0.40 0.50
N ILE A 11 7.47 -0.75 1.08
CA ILE A 11 6.23 -0.93 1.87
C ILE A 11 6.55 -0.78 3.35
N TYR A 12 5.85 0.13 4.04
CA TYR A 12 5.94 0.31 5.49
C TYR A 12 4.84 -0.49 6.17
N GLY A 13 5.21 -1.61 6.81
CA GLY A 13 4.36 -2.33 7.74
C GLY A 13 4.48 -1.77 9.16
N GLU A 14 3.74 -2.35 10.10
CA GLU A 14 3.77 -1.95 11.51
C GLU A 14 5.16 -2.14 12.15
N GLU A 15 5.77 -3.32 11.93
CA GLU A 15 7.03 -3.68 12.58
C GLU A 15 8.25 -3.59 11.67
N LYS A 16 8.06 -3.64 10.34
CA LYS A 16 9.17 -3.74 9.38
C LYS A 16 8.87 -3.07 8.04
N ILE A 17 9.96 -2.77 7.34
CA ILE A 17 9.97 -2.14 6.01
C ILE A 17 10.40 -3.19 4.98
N TYR A 18 9.75 -3.19 3.82
CA TYR A 18 10.05 -4.06 2.68
C TYR A 18 10.53 -3.22 1.50
N GLU A 19 11.84 -3.14 1.25
CA GLU A 19 12.45 -2.28 0.21
C GLU A 19 12.00 -2.63 -1.23
N HIS A 20 11.76 -3.91 -1.51
CA HIS A 20 11.19 -4.38 -2.78
C HIS A 20 9.91 -5.16 -2.49
N GLY A 21 8.95 -4.46 -1.89
CA GLY A 21 7.75 -5.04 -1.34
C GLY A 21 6.54 -5.05 -2.28
N PHE A 22 5.52 -5.75 -1.82
CA PHE A 22 4.18 -5.74 -2.39
C PHE A 22 3.13 -5.57 -1.29
N GLY A 23 1.93 -5.13 -1.69
CA GLY A 23 0.72 -5.21 -0.87
C GLY A 23 -0.46 -5.67 -1.72
N VAL A 24 -1.28 -6.58 -1.21
CA VAL A 24 -2.51 -7.05 -1.86
C VAL A 24 -3.70 -6.49 -1.10
N VAL A 25 -4.64 -5.93 -1.86
CA VAL A 25 -5.91 -5.44 -1.37
C VAL A 25 -7.02 -6.32 -1.93
N GLY A 26 -7.83 -6.88 -1.05
CA GLY A 26 -8.98 -7.72 -1.38
C GLY A 26 -10.16 -7.32 -0.51
N GLU A 27 -11.34 -7.20 -1.12
CA GLU A 27 -12.59 -6.89 -0.40
C GLU A 27 -12.58 -5.59 0.43
N GLY A 28 -11.70 -4.64 0.08
CA GLY A 28 -11.55 -3.38 0.81
C GLY A 28 -10.56 -3.44 1.99
N GLU A 29 -9.92 -4.59 2.20
CA GLU A 29 -8.93 -4.81 3.26
C GLU A 29 -7.56 -5.15 2.67
N ILE A 30 -6.51 -4.90 3.47
CA ILE A 30 -5.15 -5.35 3.14
C ILE A 30 -5.09 -6.84 3.47
N SER A 31 -5.06 -7.71 2.46
CA SER A 31 -5.02 -9.16 2.66
C SER A 31 -3.60 -9.68 2.94
N SER A 32 -2.58 -9.00 2.43
CA SER A 32 -1.18 -9.35 2.68
C SER A 32 -0.20 -8.22 2.28
N ILE A 33 0.96 -8.20 2.94
CA ILE A 33 2.14 -7.41 2.57
C ILE A 33 3.38 -8.29 2.71
N GLY A 34 4.39 -8.07 1.87
CA GLY A 34 5.57 -8.94 1.85
C GLY A 34 6.67 -8.47 0.92
N HIS A 35 7.76 -9.24 0.84
CA HIS A 35 8.77 -9.04 -0.19
C HIS A 35 8.29 -9.65 -1.52
N CYS A 36 8.62 -9.04 -2.66
CA CYS A 36 8.15 -9.54 -3.97
C CYS A 36 8.62 -10.97 -4.29
N ASP A 37 9.66 -11.47 -3.61
CA ASP A 37 10.17 -12.84 -3.80
C ASP A 37 9.22 -13.91 -3.23
N GLU A 38 8.27 -13.52 -2.38
CA GLU A 38 7.29 -14.41 -1.74
C GLU A 38 6.02 -14.57 -2.61
N LEU A 39 5.95 -13.90 -3.77
CA LEU A 39 4.76 -13.83 -4.60
C LEU A 39 4.52 -15.11 -5.40
N THR A 40 3.30 -15.64 -5.31
CA THR A 40 2.89 -16.85 -6.04
C THR A 40 2.10 -16.55 -7.31
N PHE A 41 1.11 -15.63 -7.31
CA PHE A 41 0.49 -15.01 -8.51
C PHE A 41 -0.71 -14.13 -8.13
N VAL A 42 -0.87 -12.92 -8.72
CA VAL A 42 -2.10 -12.10 -8.65
C VAL A 42 -2.38 -11.46 -10.02
N LYS A 43 -3.66 -11.39 -10.40
CA LYS A 43 -4.12 -11.10 -11.76
C LYS A 43 -4.18 -9.60 -12.13
N GLU A 44 -4.17 -8.70 -11.15
CA GLU A 44 -4.29 -7.25 -11.34
C GLU A 44 -3.18 -6.54 -10.54
N VAL A 45 -2.18 -6.03 -11.26
CA VAL A 45 -0.95 -5.46 -10.67
C VAL A 45 -0.82 -4.00 -11.08
N ILE A 46 -0.66 -3.15 -10.07
CA ILE A 46 -0.26 -1.76 -10.19
C ILE A 46 1.25 -1.72 -9.90
N GLN A 47 2.03 -1.52 -10.95
CA GLN A 47 3.48 -1.41 -10.87
C GLN A 47 3.87 0.00 -10.41
N LEU A 48 4.60 0.10 -9.31
CA LEU A 48 5.13 1.35 -8.79
C LEU A 48 6.63 1.47 -9.10
N PRO A 49 7.21 2.68 -9.09
CA PRO A 49 8.66 2.87 -9.05
C PRO A 49 9.23 2.42 -7.70
N ASN A 50 10.42 1.81 -7.71
CA ASN A 50 10.97 1.19 -6.49
C ASN A 50 11.29 2.22 -5.39
N GLU A 51 11.51 3.48 -5.78
CA GLU A 51 11.88 4.56 -4.88
C GLU A 51 10.65 5.15 -4.15
N TRP A 52 9.45 4.77 -4.59
CA TRP A 52 8.19 5.22 -4.00
C TRP A 52 7.91 4.46 -2.72
N ARG A 53 7.24 5.15 -1.80
CA ARG A 53 6.91 4.63 -0.46
C ARG A 53 5.41 4.45 -0.36
N VAL A 54 4.99 3.23 -0.03
CA VAL A 54 3.62 2.94 0.35
C VAL A 54 3.59 2.93 1.88
N VAL A 55 2.88 3.89 2.44
CA VAL A 55 2.70 4.06 3.88
C VAL A 55 1.22 3.91 4.23
N PRO A 56 0.88 3.55 5.48
CA PRO A 56 -0.50 3.67 5.96
C PRO A 56 -1.05 5.07 5.67
N GLY A 57 -2.33 5.13 5.27
CA GLY A 57 -3.01 6.40 5.11
C GLY A 57 -2.91 7.22 6.39
N PHE A 58 -2.57 8.50 6.27
CA PHE A 58 -2.43 9.35 7.44
C PHE A 58 -3.77 9.52 8.16
N ILE A 59 -3.73 9.45 9.49
CA ILE A 59 -4.87 9.73 10.36
C ILE A 59 -4.68 11.14 10.90
N ASP A 60 -5.51 12.06 10.43
CA ASP A 60 -5.58 13.41 10.97
C ASP A 60 -6.68 13.50 12.04
N LEU A 61 -6.29 13.73 13.28
CA LEU A 61 -7.20 13.82 14.41
C LEU A 61 -7.82 15.21 14.58
N HIS A 62 -7.29 16.22 13.89
CA HIS A 62 -7.70 17.60 14.10
C HIS A 62 -7.65 18.39 12.79
N ILE A 63 -8.74 18.26 12.02
CA ILE A 63 -8.96 18.98 10.79
C ILE A 63 -9.97 20.12 11.01
N HIS A 64 -9.62 21.33 10.58
CA HIS A 64 -10.50 22.50 10.55
C HIS A 64 -11.07 22.77 9.14
N GLY A 65 -10.97 21.77 8.26
CA GLY A 65 -11.23 21.89 6.83
C GLY A 65 -9.95 22.05 6.00
N THR A 66 -10.09 22.05 4.67
CA THR A 66 -8.98 22.13 3.69
C THR A 66 -9.42 22.90 2.44
N ASN A 67 -8.48 23.38 1.63
CA ASN A 67 -8.74 24.15 0.40
C ASN A 67 -9.72 25.33 0.58
N GLY A 68 -9.75 25.96 1.75
CA GLY A 68 -10.58 27.13 2.04
C GLY A 68 -12.01 26.83 2.46
N CYS A 69 -12.37 25.57 2.67
CA CYS A 69 -13.62 25.18 3.32
C CYS A 69 -13.36 24.94 4.82
N GLU A 70 -14.26 25.41 5.68
CA GLU A 70 -14.34 25.07 7.12
C GLU A 70 -15.38 23.98 7.37
#